data_AF-A0A452FUZ6-F1
#
_entry.id   AF-A0A452FUZ6-F1
#
_cell.length_a   1.000
_cell.length_b   1.000
_cell.length_c   1.000
_cell.angle_alpha   90.00
_cell.angle_beta   90.00
_cell.angle_gamma   90.00
#
_symmetry.space_group_name_H-M   'P 1'
#
loop_
_entity.id
_entity.type
_entity.pdbx_description
1 polymer ?
#
loop_
_entity_poly.entity_id
_entity_poly.type
_entity_poly.pdbx_seq_one_letter_code
_entity_poly.pdbx_strand_id
1 'polypeptide(L)'
;LKSPISSQDNFQWEKYLEETGSLSAPSEYFRQSKIPPANDFKVGMKLEAHDPRNTTSVCIATVVGVTGARLRLRLDGSDNQNDFWRLVDSPDIQPVGTCEKEGDLLQPPLGKDKQF
;
A
#
# COMPACT_ATOMS: atom_id res chain seq x y z
N LEU A 1 18.27 4.75 2.37
CA LEU A 1 18.32 3.59 3.29
C LEU A 1 19.00 4.05 4.57
N LYS A 2 18.54 3.61 5.75
CA LYS A 2 19.29 3.91 6.98
C LYS A 2 20.47 2.94 7.01
N SER A 3 21.69 3.45 6.94
CA SER A 3 22.90 2.61 6.92
C SER A 3 22.95 1.76 8.19
N PRO A 4 23.24 0.45 8.10
CA PRO A 4 23.47 -0.40 9.29
C PRO A 4 24.78 -0.04 10.01
N ILE A 5 25.67 0.69 9.34
CA ILE A 5 26.94 1.19 9.87
C ILE A 5 26.74 2.68 10.22
N SER A 6 27.23 3.10 11.40
CA SER A 6 27.06 4.45 11.96
C SER A 6 27.77 5.58 11.21
N SER A 7 28.39 5.31 10.06
CA SER A 7 29.07 6.31 9.24
C SER A 7 28.15 6.95 8.20
N GLN A 8 28.29 8.26 8.02
CA GLN A 8 27.57 9.08 7.02
C GLN A 8 27.97 8.79 5.56
N ASP A 9 28.73 7.72 5.30
CA ASP A 9 29.13 7.33 3.96
C ASP A 9 27.99 6.64 3.20
N ASN A 10 27.99 6.85 1.89
CA ASN A 10 27.01 6.30 0.97
C ASN A 10 27.09 4.76 0.99
N PHE A 11 26.10 4.09 1.59
CA PHE A 11 26.07 2.64 1.74
C PHE A 11 26.17 1.90 0.40
N GLN A 12 27.07 0.91 0.31
CA GLN A 12 27.30 0.08 -0.88
C GLN A 12 26.86 -1.35 -0.59
N TRP A 13 25.87 -1.86 -1.33
CA TRP A 13 25.34 -3.21 -1.12
C TRP A 13 26.36 -4.30 -1.44
N GLU A 14 27.13 -4.12 -2.52
CA GLU A 14 28.14 -5.08 -2.98
C GLU A 14 29.19 -5.33 -1.88
N LYS A 15 29.75 -4.26 -1.33
CA LYS A 15 30.73 -4.32 -0.24
C LYS A 15 30.14 -4.95 1.02
N TYR A 16 28.92 -4.56 1.39
CA TYR A 16 28.26 -5.12 2.57
C TYR A 16 28.06 -6.63 2.46
N LEU A 17 27.57 -7.12 1.31
CA LEU A 17 27.35 -8.54 1.09
C LEU A 17 28.66 -9.33 1.11
N GLU A 18 29.74 -8.77 0.56
CA GLU A 18 31.08 -9.36 0.64
C GLU A 18 31.59 -9.42 2.08
N GLU A 19 31.54 -8.31 2.82
CA GLU A 19 32.01 -8.22 4.22
C GLU A 19 31.23 -9.14 5.17
N THR A 20 29.92 -9.33 4.94
CA THR A 20 29.08 -10.21 5.77
C THR A 20 28.97 -11.64 5.24
N GLY A 21 29.65 -11.97 4.13
CA GLY A 21 29.53 -13.29 3.47
C GLY A 21 28.08 -13.66 3.13
N SER A 22 27.25 -12.66 2.84
CA SER A 22 25.80 -12.82 2.65
C SER A 22 25.43 -12.78 1.18
N LEU A 23 24.25 -13.31 0.86
CA LEU A 23 23.69 -13.26 -0.50
C LEU A 23 22.43 -12.39 -0.50
N SER A 24 22.25 -11.61 -1.57
CA SER A 24 20.99 -10.92 -1.82
C SER A 24 19.88 -11.94 -2.04
N ALA A 25 18.68 -11.67 -1.51
CA ALA A 25 17.51 -12.49 -1.80
C ALA A 25 17.24 -12.52 -3.33
N PRO A 26 17.04 -13.71 -3.94
CA PRO A 26 16.67 -13.83 -5.35
C PRO A 26 15.41 -13.04 -5.69
N SER A 27 15.34 -12.53 -6.92
CA SER A 27 14.22 -11.68 -7.36
C SER A 27 12.88 -12.43 -7.37
N GLU A 28 12.94 -13.75 -7.52
CA GLU A 28 11.81 -14.67 -7.60
C GLU A 28 11.08 -14.80 -6.25
N TYR A 29 11.72 -14.41 -5.14
CA TYR A 29 11.10 -14.41 -3.82
C TYR A 29 10.21 -13.19 -3.59
N PHE A 30 10.30 -12.18 -4.46
CA PHE A 30 9.47 -11.00 -4.40
C PHE A 30 8.29 -11.17 -5.37
N ARG A 31 7.07 -11.05 -4.84
CA ARG A 31 5.83 -11.13 -5.65
C ARG A 31 5.56 -9.89 -6.50
N GLN A 32 6.40 -8.87 -6.38
CA GLN A 32 6.24 -7.60 -7.09
C GLN A 32 6.64 -7.78 -8.55
N SER A 33 5.91 -7.13 -9.46
CA SER A 33 6.29 -7.12 -10.87
C SER A 33 7.69 -6.51 -11.04
N LYS A 34 8.52 -7.16 -11.88
CA LYS A 34 9.84 -6.63 -12.27
C LYS A 34 9.72 -5.28 -12.99
N ILE A 35 8.60 -5.06 -13.67
CA ILE A 35 8.24 -3.81 -14.31
C ILE A 35 7.00 -3.28 -13.59
N PRO A 36 7.17 -2.34 -12.64
CA PRO A 36 6.04 -1.77 -11.93
C PRO A 36 5.09 -1.06 -12.91
N PRO A 37 3.78 -1.18 -12.72
CA PRO A 37 2.81 -0.42 -13.51
C PRO A 37 2.99 1.09 -13.30
N ALA A 38 2.57 1.87 -14.30
CA ALA A 38 2.47 3.31 -14.17
C ALA A 38 1.52 3.68 -13.02
N ASN A 39 1.91 4.67 -12.22
CA ASN A 39 1.09 5.14 -11.12
C ASN A 39 0.45 6.49 -11.49
N ASP A 40 -0.81 6.43 -11.87
CA ASP A 40 -1.61 7.61 -12.23
C ASP A 40 -2.43 8.19 -11.06
N PHE A 41 -2.31 7.60 -9.86
CA PHE A 41 -2.99 8.10 -8.68
C PHE A 41 -2.40 9.42 -8.19
N LYS A 42 -3.28 10.28 -7.68
CA LYS A 42 -2.92 11.55 -7.05
C LYS A 42 -3.44 11.59 -5.63
N VAL A 43 -2.72 12.29 -4.75
CA VAL A 43 -3.19 12.56 -3.40
C VAL A 43 -4.57 13.24 -3.47
N GLY A 44 -5.50 12.77 -2.65
CA GLY A 44 -6.90 13.21 -2.63
C GLY A 44 -7.86 12.36 -3.46
N MET A 45 -7.36 11.50 -4.36
CA MET A 45 -8.23 10.54 -5.07
C MET A 45 -8.84 9.51 -4.10
N LYS A 46 -10.02 9.01 -4.46
CA LYS A 46 -10.74 7.98 -3.71
C LYS A 46 -10.81 6.67 -4.48
N LEU A 47 -10.80 5.57 -3.74
CA LEU A 47 -10.92 4.21 -4.24
C LEU A 47 -11.61 3.33 -3.20
N GLU A 48 -12.00 2.13 -3.59
CA GLU A 48 -12.45 1.09 -2.67
C GLU A 48 -11.25 0.21 -2.27
N ALA A 49 -11.11 -0.09 -0.98
CA ALA A 49 -10.01 -0.90 -0.46
C ALA A 49 -10.48 -1.88 0.63
N HIS A 50 -9.86 -3.06 0.67
CA HIS A 50 -10.03 -3.99 1.79
C HIS A 50 -9.47 -3.39 3.09
N ASP A 51 -10.24 -3.46 4.18
CA ASP A 51 -9.80 -3.01 5.50
C ASP A 51 -8.72 -3.95 6.06
N PRO A 52 -7.50 -3.46 6.36
CA PRO A 52 -6.45 -4.30 6.95
C PRO A 52 -6.82 -4.92 8.30
N ARG A 53 -7.82 -4.37 9.00
CA ARG A 53 -8.31 -4.86 10.30
C ARG A 53 -9.42 -5.89 10.14
N ASN A 54 -10.09 -5.91 9.00
CA ASN A 54 -11.09 -6.90 8.63
C ASN A 54 -11.06 -7.13 7.11
N THR A 55 -10.28 -8.12 6.67
CA THR A 55 -9.97 -8.31 5.25
C THR A 55 -11.18 -8.75 4.40
N THR A 56 -12.32 -9.09 5.02
CA THR A 56 -13.57 -9.36 4.30
C THR A 56 -14.40 -8.11 4.02
N SER A 57 -14.02 -6.97 4.61
CA SER A 57 -14.72 -5.70 4.44
C SER A 57 -14.01 -4.82 3.43
N VAL A 58 -14.78 -4.26 2.50
CA VAL A 58 -14.33 -3.22 1.57
C VAL A 58 -14.90 -1.88 2.03
N CYS A 59 -14.06 -0.86 2.06
CA CYS A 59 -14.39 0.50 2.50
C CYS A 59 -13.91 1.53 1.47
N ILE A 60 -14.47 2.74 1.50
CA ILE A 60 -13.87 3.86 0.78
C ILE A 60 -12.56 4.26 1.47
N ALA A 61 -11.51 4.43 0.67
CA ALA A 61 -10.23 4.96 1.10
C ALA A 61 -9.82 6.17 0.26
N THR A 62 -9.09 7.08 0.88
CA THR A 62 -8.47 8.24 0.24
C THR A 62 -6.96 8.04 0.11
N VAL A 63 -6.41 8.36 -1.06
CA VAL A 63 -4.96 8.41 -1.29
C VAL A 63 -4.37 9.60 -0.54
N VAL A 64 -3.60 9.34 0.52
CA VAL A 64 -2.95 10.37 1.35
C VAL A 64 -1.45 10.52 1.06
N GLY A 65 -0.88 9.65 0.22
CA GLY A 65 0.51 9.73 -0.23
C GLY A 65 0.80 8.77 -1.37
N VAL A 66 1.82 9.09 -2.16
CA VAL A 66 2.27 8.27 -3.30
C VAL A 66 3.79 8.16 -3.27
N THR A 67 4.33 6.96 -3.48
CA THR A 67 5.79 6.74 -3.57
C THR A 67 6.07 5.59 -4.55
N GLY A 68 6.56 5.92 -5.75
CA GLY A 68 6.73 4.94 -6.83
C GLY A 68 5.40 4.26 -7.15
N ALA A 69 5.38 2.92 -7.16
CA ALA A 69 4.18 2.11 -7.36
C ALA A 69 3.35 1.87 -6.08
N ARG A 70 3.65 2.59 -4.97
CA ARG A 70 2.94 2.44 -3.69
C ARG A 70 2.02 3.61 -3.40
N LEU A 71 0.83 3.29 -2.91
CA LEU A 71 -0.18 4.20 -2.41
C LEU A 71 -0.23 4.11 -0.90
N ARG A 72 -0.19 5.25 -0.22
CA ARG A 72 -0.56 5.37 1.19
C ARG A 72 -2.03 5.73 1.25
N LEU A 73 -2.82 4.85 1.83
CA LEU A 73 -4.28 4.93 1.88
C LEU A 73 -4.74 5.17 3.31
N ARG A 74 -5.81 5.95 3.44
CA ARG A 74 -6.56 6.14 4.69
C ARG A 74 -8.01 5.73 4.45
N LEU A 75 -8.56 4.86 5.28
CA LEU A 75 -10.00 4.58 5.24
C LEU A 75 -10.77 5.84 5.63
N ASP A 76 -11.79 6.20 4.86
CA ASP A 76 -12.59 7.39 5.16
C ASP A 76 -13.22 7.25 6.56
N GLY A 77 -13.06 8.29 7.38
CA GLY A 77 -13.51 8.30 8.78
C GLY A 77 -12.50 7.74 9.80
N SER A 78 -11.36 7.18 9.38
CA SER A 78 -10.26 6.84 10.29
C SER A 78 -9.32 8.02 10.57
N ASP A 79 -8.49 7.87 11.59
CA ASP A 79 -7.34 8.75 11.83
C ASP A 79 -6.12 8.41 10.95
N ASN A 80 -5.02 9.13 11.15
CA ASN A 80 -3.76 8.95 10.42
C ASN A 80 -2.86 7.84 10.95
N GLN A 81 -3.18 7.26 12.11
CA GLN A 81 -2.41 6.17 12.71
C GLN A 81 -2.66 4.84 12.00
N ASN A 82 -3.82 4.75 11.33
CA ASN A 82 -4.25 3.56 10.59
C ASN A 82 -4.00 3.66 9.07
N ASP A 83 -3.16 4.60 8.63
CA ASP A 83 -2.76 4.66 7.23
C ASP A 83 -2.00 3.40 6.84
N PHE A 84 -2.30 2.85 5.66
CA PHE A 84 -1.68 1.61 5.18
C PHE A 84 -1.19 1.75 3.75
N TRP A 85 -0.23 0.90 3.39
CA TRP A 85 0.35 0.90 2.05
C TRP A 85 -0.21 -0.23 1.19
N ARG A 86 -0.49 0.09 -0.07
CA ARG A 86 -0.81 -0.88 -1.12
C ARG A 86 -0.05 -0.56 -2.40
N LEU A 87 0.18 -1.58 -3.22
CA LEU A 87 0.66 -1.38 -4.58
C LEU A 87 -0.51 -0.93 -5.46
N VAL A 88 -0.23 -0.18 -6.53
CA VAL A 88 -1.24 0.28 -7.48
C VAL A 88 -1.94 -0.86 -8.24
N ASP A 89 -1.33 -2.04 -8.28
CA ASP A 89 -1.84 -3.27 -8.90
C ASP A 89 -2.29 -4.31 -7.86
N SER A 90 -2.43 -3.90 -6.60
CA SER A 90 -2.89 -4.78 -5.54
C SER A 90 -4.33 -5.21 -5.80
N PRO A 91 -4.69 -6.49 -5.64
CA PRO A 91 -6.08 -6.94 -5.71
C PRO A 91 -6.93 -6.41 -4.55
N ASP A 92 -6.30 -5.83 -3.52
CA ASP A 92 -6.98 -5.28 -2.35
C ASP A 92 -7.57 -3.88 -2.61
N ILE A 93 -7.35 -3.31 -3.81
CA ILE A 93 -7.85 -1.99 -4.20
C ILE A 93 -8.59 -2.06 -5.53
N GLN A 94 -9.62 -1.24 -5.67
CA GLN A 94 -10.43 -1.19 -6.89
C GLN A 94 -11.04 0.21 -7.10
N PRO A 95 -11.45 0.55 -8.34
CA PRO A 95 -12.17 1.79 -8.61
C PRO A 95 -13.46 1.90 -7.78
N VAL A 96 -13.86 3.13 -7.48
CA VAL A 96 -15.15 3.41 -6.85
C VAL A 96 -16.30 2.91 -7.76
N GLY A 97 -17.27 2.22 -7.16
CA GLY A 97 -18.41 1.61 -7.84
C GLY A 97 -18.23 0.12 -8.16
N THR A 98 -17.10 -0.48 -7.81
CA THR A 98 -16.85 -1.90 -8.10
C THR A 98 -17.73 -2.81 -7.25
N CYS A 99 -17.81 -2.57 -5.92
CA CYS A 99 -18.72 -3.33 -5.05
C CYS A 99 -20.18 -3.28 -5.55
N GLU A 100 -20.68 -2.09 -5.92
CA GLU A 100 -22.04 -1.93 -6.44
C GLU A 100 -22.26 -2.77 -7.72
N LYS A 101 -21.29 -2.75 -8.64
CA LYS A 101 -21.36 -3.49 -9.90
C LYS A 101 -21.35 -5.00 -9.70
N GLU A 102 -20.59 -5.49 -8.72
CA GLU A 102 -20.44 -6.93 -8.43
C GLU A 102 -21.53 -7.47 -7.50
N GLY A 103 -22.35 -6.59 -6.92
CA GLY A 103 -23.39 -6.95 -5.95
C GLY A 103 -22.85 -7.15 -4.52
N ASP A 104 -21.63 -6.67 -4.27
CA ASP A 104 -20.96 -6.73 -2.99
C ASP A 104 -21.29 -5.52 -2.09
N LEU A 105 -21.06 -5.69 -0.79
CA LEU A 105 -21.37 -4.66 0.21
C LEU A 105 -20.17 -3.77 0.52
N LEU A 106 -20.28 -2.51 0.11
CA LEU A 106 -19.38 -1.46 0.55
C LEU A 106 -19.72 -1.01 1.99
N GLN A 107 -18.76 -1.08 2.90
CA GLN A 107 -18.95 -0.60 4.27
C GLN A 107 -18.93 0.93 4.31
N PRO A 108 -19.77 1.55 5.16
CA PRO A 108 -19.77 3.00 5.33
C PRO A 108 -18.42 3.49 5.89
N PRO A 109 -18.09 4.79 5.71
CA PRO A 109 -16.94 5.40 6.37
C PRO A 109 -16.97 5.15 7.88
N LEU A 110 -15.79 4.91 8.45
CA LEU A 110 -15.66 4.61 9.87
C LEU A 110 -16.17 5.76 10.73
N GLY A 111 -16.82 5.43 11.84
CA GLY A 111 -17.41 6.42 12.74
C GLY A 111 -18.69 7.08 12.20
N LYS A 112 -19.19 6.68 11.02
CA LYS A 112 -20.58 6.94 10.62
C LYS A 112 -21.41 5.70 10.92
N ASP A 113 -22.12 5.72 12.04
CA ASP A 113 -23.07 4.67 12.37
C ASP A 113 -24.09 4.50 11.22
N LYS A 114 -24.54 3.26 11.02
CA LYS A 114 -25.63 2.90 10.11
C LYS A 114 -26.93 3.56 10.60
N GLN A 115 -27.14 4.83 10.27
CA GLN A 115 -28.49 5.38 10.24
C GLN A 115 -29.13 4.90 8.96
N PHE A 116 -29.79 3.73 9.00
CA PHE A 116 -31.05 3.39 8.31
C PHE A 116 -31.56 2.06 8.86
#